data_AF-A0A4P9WUF5-F1
#
_entry.id   AF-A0A4P9WUF5-F1
#
_cell.length_a   1.000
_cell.length_b   1.000
_cell.length_c   1.000
_cell.angle_alpha   90.00
_cell.angle_beta   90.00
_cell.angle_gamma   90.00
#
_symmetry.space_group_name_H-M   'P 1'
#
loop_
_entity.id
_entity.type
_entity.pdbx_description
1 polymer ?
#
loop_
_entity_poly.entity_id
_entity_poly.type
_entity_poly.pdbx_seq_one_letter_code
_entity_poly.pdbx_strand_id
1 'polypeptide(L)'
;MHWEKKNSWSEFSHRVAETLDAFLDEHVASYQLLPFHELVYYDHVARLQHALDPPVRANLHVALSQPSVYEQCTCCPRTKRLTPTTHDTSIAYHIYLEGGRILNVYDWFKAFESVVSINDTPAHEHEYQARFIRSLAELQFMGYIKFTKIKTDHVVRLTWGH
;
A
#
# COMPACT_ATOMS: atom_id res chain seq x y z
N MET A 1 -68.77 -19.83 4.40
CA MET A 1 -68.18 -19.03 5.49
C MET A 1 -66.83 -19.64 5.83
N HIS A 2 -65.77 -19.17 5.17
CA HIS A 2 -64.40 -19.57 5.49
C HIS A 2 -63.94 -18.76 6.70
N TRP A 3 -63.80 -19.43 7.84
CA TRP A 3 -63.15 -18.90 9.02
C TRP A 3 -61.64 -19.05 8.81
N GLU A 4 -61.00 -18.00 8.31
CA GLU A 4 -59.55 -17.87 8.42
C GLU A 4 -59.20 -17.76 9.90
N LYS A 5 -58.71 -18.87 10.49
CA LYS A 5 -58.06 -18.83 11.79
C LYS A 5 -56.82 -17.94 11.63
N LYS A 6 -56.93 -16.65 11.98
CA LYS A 6 -55.76 -15.83 12.26
C LYS A 6 -54.89 -16.60 13.24
N ASN A 7 -53.67 -16.91 12.83
CA ASN A 7 -52.73 -17.64 13.67
C ASN A 7 -52.45 -16.77 14.90
N SER A 8 -53.06 -17.09 16.04
CA SER A 8 -52.87 -16.40 17.32
C SER A 8 -51.38 -16.19 17.66
N TRP A 9 -50.54 -17.12 17.20
CA TRP A 9 -49.09 -17.03 17.24
C TRP A 9 -48.50 -15.86 16.46
N SER A 10 -48.97 -15.57 15.24
CA SER A 10 -48.44 -14.47 14.43
C SER A 10 -48.79 -13.10 15.01
N GLU A 11 -49.96 -12.98 15.64
CA GLU A 11 -50.39 -11.74 16.31
C GLU A 11 -49.63 -11.50 17.61
N PHE A 12 -49.40 -12.55 18.40
CA PHE A 12 -48.54 -12.48 19.58
C PHE A 12 -47.10 -12.12 19.22
N SER A 13 -46.52 -12.76 18.18
CA SER A 13 -45.17 -12.44 17.74
C SER A 13 -45.05 -11.01 17.24
N HIS A 14 -46.06 -10.48 16.55
CA HIS A 14 -46.08 -9.09 16.09
C HIS A 14 -46.06 -8.12 17.27
N ARG A 15 -46.88 -8.38 18.30
CA ARG A 15 -46.91 -7.55 19.52
C ARG A 15 -45.59 -7.58 20.28
N VAL A 16 -44.94 -8.75 20.38
CA VAL A 16 -43.63 -8.87 21.03
C VAL A 16 -42.57 -8.10 20.25
N ALA A 17 -42.57 -8.20 18.91
CA ALA A 17 -41.66 -7.44 18.06
C ALA A 17 -41.86 -5.93 18.21
N GLU A 18 -43.10 -5.43 18.12
CA GLU A 18 -43.41 -4.00 18.31
C GLU A 18 -43.00 -3.49 19.69
N THR A 19 -43.18 -4.31 20.73
CA THR A 19 -42.77 -3.94 22.09
C THR A 19 -41.25 -3.87 22.22
N LEU A 20 -40.54 -4.81 21.60
CA LEU A 20 -39.07 -4.82 21.55
C LEU A 20 -38.51 -3.64 20.76
N ASP A 21 -39.09 -3.35 19.60
CA ASP A 21 -38.68 -2.22 18.76
C ASP A 21 -38.86 -0.90 19.51
N ALA A 22 -40.03 -0.67 20.12
CA ALA A 22 -40.27 0.52 20.93
C ALA A 22 -39.30 0.65 22.12
N PHE A 23 -38.97 -0.46 22.79
CA PHE A 23 -38.01 -0.48 23.88
C PHE A 23 -36.59 -0.16 23.42
N LEU A 24 -36.15 -0.74 22.31
CA LEU A 24 -34.82 -0.52 21.74
C LEU A 24 -34.67 0.92 21.23
N ASP A 25 -35.69 1.46 20.57
CA ASP A 25 -35.68 2.84 20.07
C ASP A 25 -35.58 3.87 21.22
N GLU A 26 -36.18 3.58 22.37
CA GLU A 26 -36.12 4.44 23.56
C GLU A 26 -34.76 4.36 24.28
N HIS A 27 -34.14 3.17 24.35
CA HIS A 27 -32.99 2.92 25.23
C HIS A 27 -31.65 2.80 24.49
N VAL A 28 -31.65 2.53 23.20
CA VAL A 28 -30.42 2.30 22.39
C VAL A 28 -30.24 3.47 21.42
N ALA A 29 -29.67 4.56 21.92
CA ALA A 29 -29.23 5.67 21.10
C ALA A 29 -27.77 5.50 20.68
N SER A 30 -27.40 6.04 19.52
CA SER A 30 -25.98 6.15 19.14
C SER A 30 -25.24 7.01 20.17
N TYR A 31 -24.10 6.52 20.66
CA TYR A 31 -23.24 7.27 21.58
C TYR A 31 -22.79 8.61 20.98
N GLN A 32 -22.77 8.73 19.65
CA GLN A 32 -22.39 9.95 18.93
C GLN A 32 -23.36 11.11 19.16
N LEU A 33 -24.58 10.83 19.63
CA LEU A 33 -25.58 11.85 19.96
C LEU A 33 -25.37 12.43 21.38
N LEU A 34 -24.50 11.81 22.18
CA LEU A 34 -24.19 12.26 23.53
C LEU A 34 -23.11 13.34 23.49
N PRO A 35 -23.25 14.44 24.24
CA PRO A 35 -22.20 15.45 24.33
C PRO A 35 -20.96 14.86 25.00
N PHE A 36 -19.78 15.25 24.51
CA PHE A 36 -18.47 14.83 25.04
C PHE A 36 -18.18 13.31 24.99
N HIS A 37 -18.82 12.56 24.09
CA HIS A 37 -18.56 11.13 23.95
C HIS A 37 -17.12 10.83 23.52
N GLU A 38 -16.45 11.77 22.84
CA GLU A 38 -15.07 11.66 22.34
C GLU A 38 -14.03 11.55 23.47
N LEU A 39 -14.40 11.92 24.71
CA LEU A 39 -13.52 11.76 25.87
C LEU A 39 -13.44 10.30 26.33
N VAL A 40 -14.47 9.51 26.06
CA VAL A 40 -14.61 8.12 26.54
C VAL A 40 -14.43 7.13 25.38
N TYR A 41 -14.84 7.50 24.18
CA TYR A 41 -14.78 6.65 22.98
C TYR A 41 -13.69 7.09 22.02
N TYR A 42 -13.04 6.11 21.39
CA TYR A 42 -12.07 6.31 20.32
C TYR A 42 -12.63 5.75 19.01
N ASP A 43 -12.71 6.59 17.98
CA ASP A 43 -13.39 6.31 16.71
C ASP A 43 -12.44 6.21 15.50
N HIS A 44 -11.15 6.51 15.68
CA HIS A 44 -10.15 6.50 14.59
C HIS A 44 -9.67 5.07 14.26
N VAL A 45 -10.61 4.24 13.79
CA VAL A 45 -10.40 2.82 13.47
C VAL A 45 -9.27 2.62 12.48
N ALA A 46 -9.15 3.48 11.46
CA ALA A 46 -8.08 3.39 10.45
C ALA A 46 -6.68 3.44 11.08
N ARG A 47 -6.47 4.29 12.10
CA ARG A 47 -5.17 4.37 12.79
C ARG A 47 -4.87 3.09 13.57
N LEU A 48 -5.87 2.51 14.23
CA LEU A 48 -5.72 1.23 14.93
C LEU A 48 -5.45 0.08 13.95
N GLN A 49 -6.17 0.05 12.83
CA GLN A 49 -5.94 -0.93 11.77
C GLN A 49 -4.50 -0.82 11.25
N HIS A 50 -4.02 0.38 10.92
CA HIS A 50 -2.63 0.56 10.49
C HIS A 50 -1.59 0.21 11.57
N ALA A 51 -1.91 0.38 12.84
CA ALA A 51 -1.01 0.04 13.94
C ALA A 51 -0.96 -1.47 14.23
N LEU A 52 -2.09 -2.17 14.10
CA LEU A 52 -2.24 -3.59 14.45
C LEU A 52 -2.04 -4.54 13.25
N ASP A 53 -2.52 -4.14 12.08
CA ASP A 53 -2.42 -4.89 10.83
C ASP A 53 -1.96 -3.97 9.68
N PRO A 54 -0.69 -3.52 9.71
CA PRO A 54 -0.17 -2.64 8.68
C PRO A 54 -0.13 -3.35 7.32
N PRO A 55 -0.60 -2.72 6.23
CA PRO A 55 -0.47 -3.26 4.88
C PRO A 55 0.97 -3.08 4.35
N VAL A 56 1.92 -3.84 4.91
CA VAL A 56 3.38 -3.66 4.71
C VAL A 56 3.77 -3.57 3.23
N ARG A 57 3.22 -4.46 2.38
CA ARG A 57 3.54 -4.48 0.95
C ARG A 57 3.08 -3.22 0.22
N ALA A 58 1.88 -2.72 0.55
CA ALA A 58 1.36 -1.50 -0.04
C ALA A 58 2.20 -0.29 0.41
N ASN A 59 2.59 -0.25 1.69
CA ASN A 59 3.46 0.80 2.23
C ASN A 59 4.83 0.82 1.53
N LEU A 60 5.46 -0.34 1.33
CA LEU A 60 6.72 -0.44 0.58
C LEU A 60 6.56 0.02 -0.87
N HIS A 61 5.45 -0.33 -1.53
CA HIS A 61 5.16 0.14 -2.88
C HIS A 61 5.03 1.67 -2.93
N VAL A 62 4.29 2.28 -2.01
CA VAL A 62 4.15 3.74 -1.93
C VAL A 62 5.50 4.39 -1.62
N ALA A 63 6.28 3.84 -0.68
CA ALA A 63 7.58 4.38 -0.31
C ALA A 63 8.58 4.37 -1.48
N LEU A 64 8.65 3.26 -2.22
CA LEU A 64 9.57 3.13 -3.35
C LEU A 64 9.09 3.88 -4.59
N SER A 65 7.78 3.94 -4.85
CA SER A 65 7.23 4.62 -6.03
C SER A 65 7.08 6.13 -5.84
N GLN A 66 6.79 6.60 -4.62
CA GLN A 66 6.54 8.00 -4.27
C GLN A 66 7.20 8.36 -2.91
N PRO A 67 8.54 8.46 -2.84
CA PRO A 67 9.25 8.78 -1.60
C PRO A 67 8.83 10.10 -0.96
N SER A 68 8.37 11.07 -1.75
CA SER A 68 7.95 12.40 -1.29
C SER A 68 6.73 12.39 -0.36
N VAL A 69 6.01 11.27 -0.27
CA VAL A 69 4.94 11.08 0.72
C VAL A 69 5.50 10.99 2.14
N TYR A 70 6.68 10.39 2.30
CA TYR A 70 7.33 10.19 3.60
C TYR A 70 8.39 11.25 3.91
N GLU A 71 9.24 11.58 2.93
CA GLU A 71 10.40 12.47 3.12
C GLU A 71 10.05 13.96 3.10
N GLN A 72 8.86 14.33 2.59
CA GLN A 72 8.38 15.72 2.50
C GLN A 72 9.40 16.70 1.88
N CYS A 73 10.22 16.22 0.94
CA CYS A 73 11.29 17.01 0.32
C CYS A 73 10.76 18.03 -0.69
N THR A 74 11.51 19.12 -0.90
CA THR A 74 11.20 20.16 -1.89
C THR A 74 11.75 19.86 -3.29
N CYS A 75 12.70 18.93 -3.39
CA CYS A 75 13.43 18.62 -4.62
C CYS A 75 12.75 17.57 -5.52
N CYS A 76 11.86 16.73 -4.98
CA CYS A 76 11.21 15.67 -5.74
C CYS A 76 9.73 16.01 -5.96
N PRO A 77 9.27 16.13 -7.22
CA PRO A 77 7.85 16.37 -7.49
C PRO A 77 6.99 15.20 -6.99
N ARG A 78 5.76 15.48 -6.54
CA ARG A 78 4.74 14.46 -6.19
C ARG A 78 4.15 13.75 -7.42
N THR A 79 4.96 13.57 -8.45
CA THR A 79 4.58 12.92 -9.71
C THR A 79 5.29 11.58 -9.81
N LYS A 80 4.71 10.61 -10.52
CA LYS A 80 5.37 9.31 -10.83
C LYS A 80 6.56 9.44 -11.80
N ARG A 81 6.99 10.65 -12.15
CA ARG A 81 8.09 10.87 -13.08
C ARG A 81 9.42 10.69 -12.38
N LEU A 82 10.31 9.91 -13.00
CA LEU A 82 11.67 9.74 -12.54
C LEU A 82 12.44 11.06 -12.64
N THR A 83 13.05 11.46 -11.54
CA THR A 83 13.99 12.58 -11.44
C THR A 83 15.32 12.10 -10.88
N PRO A 84 16.46 12.64 -11.33
CA PRO A 84 17.79 12.27 -10.81
C PRO A 84 17.97 12.61 -9.31
N THR A 85 17.11 13.47 -8.75
CA THR A 85 17.07 13.83 -7.33
C THR A 85 16.42 12.77 -6.45
N THR A 86 15.79 11.76 -7.03
CA THR A 86 15.13 10.67 -6.29
C THR A 86 16.16 9.66 -5.79
N HIS A 87 15.85 8.93 -4.72
CA HIS A 87 16.72 7.86 -4.20
C HIS A 87 16.99 6.76 -5.24
N ASP A 88 18.23 6.23 -5.25
CA ASP A 88 18.68 5.19 -6.18
C ASP A 88 17.76 3.97 -6.20
N THR A 89 17.36 3.49 -5.02
CA THR A 89 16.51 2.30 -4.87
C THR A 89 15.12 2.51 -5.46
N SER A 90 14.59 3.74 -5.35
CA SER A 90 13.34 4.12 -6.01
C SER A 90 13.48 4.19 -7.53
N ILE A 91 14.60 4.72 -8.05
CA ILE A 91 14.87 4.74 -9.48
C ILE A 91 14.95 3.30 -10.03
N ALA A 92 15.71 2.43 -9.37
CA ALA A 92 15.80 1.01 -9.72
C ALA A 92 14.42 0.34 -9.65
N TYR A 93 13.61 0.64 -8.63
CA TYR A 93 12.26 0.11 -8.47
C TYR A 93 11.30 0.50 -9.59
N HIS A 94 11.30 1.76 -10.03
CA HIS A 94 10.47 2.19 -11.16
C HIS A 94 10.82 1.45 -12.45
N ILE A 95 12.10 1.28 -12.77
CA ILE A 95 12.54 0.50 -13.94
C ILE A 95 12.13 -0.97 -13.78
N TYR A 96 12.23 -1.52 -12.56
CA TYR A 96 11.74 -2.88 -12.24
C TYR A 96 10.23 -3.05 -12.49
N LEU A 97 9.43 -2.01 -12.24
CA LEU A 97 7.98 -2.07 -12.47
C LEU A 97 7.62 -2.13 -13.96
N GLU A 98 8.39 -1.45 -14.81
CA GLU A 98 8.23 -1.44 -16.28
C GLU A 98 8.74 -2.73 -16.93
N GLY A 99 9.63 -3.44 -16.26
CA GLY A 99 10.20 -4.68 -16.77
C GLY A 99 9.35 -5.94 -16.55
N GLY A 100 9.69 -6.98 -17.31
CA GLY A 100 8.97 -8.26 -17.31
C GLY A 100 9.32 -9.19 -16.13
N ARG A 101 8.91 -10.46 -16.24
CA ARG A 101 9.17 -11.52 -15.23
C ARG A 101 10.65 -11.71 -14.93
N ILE A 102 11.47 -11.63 -15.96
CA ILE A 102 12.91 -11.85 -15.93
C ILE A 102 13.52 -10.57 -16.48
N LEU A 103 14.47 -10.01 -15.75
CA LEU A 103 15.13 -8.75 -16.08
C LEU A 103 16.59 -9.06 -16.41
N ASN A 104 17.08 -8.51 -17.51
CA ASN A 104 18.51 -8.44 -17.79
C ASN A 104 19.14 -7.36 -16.90
N VAL A 105 20.15 -7.74 -16.11
CA VAL A 105 20.82 -6.84 -15.17
C VAL A 105 21.57 -5.73 -15.90
N TYR A 106 22.15 -6.00 -17.07
CA TYR A 106 22.87 -4.99 -17.84
C TYR A 106 21.93 -3.93 -18.41
N ASP A 107 20.82 -4.34 -19.03
CA ASP A 107 19.84 -3.40 -19.59
C ASP A 107 19.21 -2.55 -18.46
N TRP A 108 18.96 -3.17 -17.30
CA TRP A 108 18.48 -2.47 -16.12
C TRP A 108 19.51 -1.43 -15.62
N PHE A 109 20.79 -1.79 -15.58
CA PHE A 109 21.87 -0.85 -15.23
C PHE A 109 21.94 0.32 -16.22
N LYS A 110 21.90 0.08 -17.54
CA LYS A 110 21.95 1.15 -18.54
C LYS A 110 20.75 2.09 -18.45
N ALA A 111 19.57 1.56 -18.16
CA ALA A 111 18.38 2.39 -17.88
C ALA A 111 18.57 3.24 -16.62
N PHE A 112 19.09 2.64 -15.54
CA PHE A 112 19.38 3.36 -14.28
C PHE A 112 20.41 4.46 -14.48
N GLU A 113 21.52 4.16 -15.15
CA GLU A 113 22.59 5.11 -15.50
C GLU A 113 22.04 6.28 -16.31
N SER A 114 21.15 6.03 -17.27
CA SER A 114 20.53 7.09 -18.08
C SER A 114 19.73 8.10 -17.28
N VAL A 115 19.19 7.70 -16.12
CA VAL A 115 18.40 8.58 -15.24
C VAL A 115 19.31 9.37 -14.31
N VAL A 116 20.31 8.72 -13.72
CA VAL A 116 21.21 9.36 -12.74
C VAL A 116 22.17 10.32 -13.42
N SER A 117 22.67 9.98 -14.62
CA SER A 117 23.63 10.81 -15.35
C SER A 117 23.07 12.12 -15.92
N ILE A 118 21.75 12.36 -15.85
CA ILE A 118 21.10 13.57 -16.42
C ILE A 118 21.72 14.87 -15.91
N ASN A 119 22.13 14.90 -14.64
CA ASN A 119 22.67 16.10 -13.99
C ASN A 119 24.17 16.03 -13.68
N ASP A 120 24.83 14.91 -13.99
CA ASP A 120 26.22 14.67 -13.62
C ASP A 120 27.15 14.70 -14.84
N THR A 121 28.39 15.16 -14.62
CA THR A 121 29.44 15.08 -15.64
C THR A 121 29.87 13.62 -15.88
N PRO A 122 30.17 13.21 -17.13
CA PRO A 122 30.23 11.81 -17.59
C PRO A 122 31.42 10.95 -17.07
N ALA A 123 32.00 11.25 -15.91
CA ALA A 123 33.26 10.63 -15.46
C ALA A 123 33.11 9.46 -14.47
N HIS A 124 31.91 9.07 -14.05
CA HIS A 124 31.71 8.22 -12.87
C HIS A 124 30.98 6.89 -13.13
N GLU A 125 31.28 6.18 -14.23
CA GLU A 125 30.65 4.89 -14.55
C GLU A 125 30.72 3.88 -13.38
N HIS A 126 31.89 3.77 -12.74
CA HIS A 126 32.08 2.89 -11.58
C HIS A 126 31.25 3.30 -10.35
N GLU A 127 30.98 4.59 -10.18
CA GLU A 127 30.11 5.07 -9.10
C GLU A 127 28.66 4.68 -9.35
N TYR A 128 28.17 4.86 -10.58
CA TYR A 128 26.83 4.44 -10.95
C TYR A 128 26.65 2.94 -10.82
N GLN A 129 27.68 2.16 -11.19
CA GLN A 129 27.69 0.71 -10.96
C GLN A 129 27.56 0.38 -9.47
N ALA A 130 28.35 1.03 -8.60
CA ALA A 130 28.27 0.80 -7.16
C ALA A 130 26.90 1.15 -6.57
N ARG A 131 26.33 2.30 -6.97
CA ARG A 131 24.98 2.75 -6.57
C ARG A 131 23.88 1.81 -7.04
N PHE A 132 23.98 1.31 -8.27
CA PHE A 132 23.04 0.34 -8.82
C PHE A 132 23.12 -1.01 -8.08
N ILE A 133 24.33 -1.54 -7.85
CA ILE A 133 24.52 -2.80 -7.12
C ILE A 133 23.97 -2.70 -5.69
N ARG A 134 24.17 -1.56 -5.01
CA ARG A 134 23.55 -1.29 -3.70
C ARG A 134 22.02 -1.35 -3.79
N SER A 135 21.44 -0.68 -4.78
CA SER A 135 19.98 -0.68 -4.99
C SER A 135 19.42 -2.07 -5.27
N LEU A 136 20.15 -2.90 -6.04
CA LEU A 136 19.81 -4.30 -6.26
C LEU A 136 19.83 -5.11 -4.97
N ALA A 137 20.86 -4.93 -4.14
CA ALA A 137 20.97 -5.64 -2.87
C ALA A 137 19.80 -5.29 -1.93
N GLU A 138 19.39 -4.03 -1.89
CA GLU A 138 18.21 -3.57 -1.12
C GLU A 138 16.90 -4.18 -1.66
N LEU A 139 16.70 -4.16 -2.98
CA LEU A 139 15.52 -4.78 -3.60
C LEU A 139 15.48 -6.30 -3.40
N GLN A 140 16.64 -6.95 -3.39
CA GLN A 140 16.75 -8.37 -3.07
C GLN A 140 16.42 -8.63 -1.60
N PHE A 141 16.94 -7.80 -0.68
CA PHE A 141 16.67 -7.89 0.76
C PHE A 141 15.17 -7.76 1.06
N MET A 142 14.48 -6.83 0.40
CA MET A 142 13.03 -6.65 0.53
C MET A 142 12.21 -7.74 -0.17
N GLY A 143 12.85 -8.66 -0.91
CA GLY A 143 12.18 -9.77 -1.59
C GLY A 143 11.50 -9.41 -2.92
N TYR A 144 11.89 -8.30 -3.57
CA TYR A 144 11.37 -7.94 -4.90
C TYR A 144 12.01 -8.73 -6.04
N ILE A 145 13.28 -9.13 -5.87
CA ILE A 145 14.06 -9.84 -6.88
C ILE A 145 14.84 -11.04 -6.31
N LYS A 146 15.21 -11.97 -7.19
CA LYS A 146 16.12 -13.07 -6.91
C LYS A 146 17.04 -13.34 -8.09
N PHE A 147 18.34 -13.48 -7.81
CA PHE A 147 19.32 -13.90 -8.83
C PHE A 147 19.06 -15.33 -9.28
N THR A 148 19.12 -15.55 -10.61
CA THR A 148 18.98 -16.90 -11.15
C THR A 148 20.33 -17.61 -11.18
N LYS A 149 20.32 -18.93 -10.97
CA LYS A 149 21.53 -19.77 -11.11
C LYS A 149 21.79 -20.20 -12.56
N ILE A 150 20.85 -19.93 -13.47
CA ILE A 150 20.88 -20.42 -14.86
C ILE A 150 21.46 -19.36 -15.79
N LYS A 151 21.00 -18.11 -15.65
CA LYS A 151 21.52 -16.96 -16.39
C LYS A 151 22.07 -15.96 -15.39
N THR A 152 23.39 -15.92 -15.27
CA THR A 152 24.10 -15.13 -14.24
C THR A 152 23.90 -13.62 -14.40
N ASP A 153 23.49 -13.18 -15.58
CA ASP A 153 23.15 -11.81 -15.96
C ASP A 153 21.66 -11.48 -15.80
N HIS A 154 20.83 -12.41 -15.29
CA HIS A 154 19.39 -12.21 -15.14
C HIS A 154 18.92 -12.35 -13.69
N VAL A 155 17.90 -11.57 -13.35
CA VAL A 155 17.15 -11.64 -12.08
C VAL A 155 15.68 -11.89 -12.34
N VAL A 156 15.03 -12.60 -11.42
CA VAL A 156 13.60 -12.89 -11.47
C VAL A 156 12.84 -11.98 -10.53
N ARG A 157 11.77 -11.40 -11.03
CA ARG A 157 10.77 -10.65 -10.26
C ARG A 157 9.93 -11.61 -9.40
N LEU A 158 9.87 -11.32 -8.10
CA LEU A 158 9.15 -12.15 -7.12
C LEU A 158 7.75 -11.61 -6.78
N THR A 159 7.47 -10.34 -7.09
CA THR A 159 6.18 -9.70 -6.75
C THR A 159 5.35 -9.41 -8.00
N TRP A 160 4.05 -9.68 -7.94
CA TRP A 160 3.08 -9.42 -9.00
C TRP A 160 1.93 -8.54 -8.49
N GLY A 161 1.29 -7.79 -9.39
CA GLY A 161 0.19 -6.86 -9.08
C GLY A 161 0.68 -5.52 -8.56
N HIS A 162 0.13 -4.44 -9.11
CA HIS A 162 0.19 -3.10 -8.53
C HIS A 162 -0.92 -2.97 -7.48
#